data_AF-A0A838DKW7-F1
#
_entry.id   AF-A0A838DKW7-F1
#
_cell.length_a   1.000
_cell.length_b   1.000
_cell.length_c   1.000
_cell.angle_alpha   90.00
_cell.angle_beta   90.00
_cell.angle_gamma   90.00
#
_symmetry.space_group_name_H-M   'P 1'
#
loop_
_entity.id
_entity.type
_entity.pdbx_description
1 polymer ?
#
loop_
_entity_poly.entity_id
_entity_poly.type
_entity_poly.pdbx_seq_one_letter_code
_entity_poly.pdbx_strand_id
1 'polypeptide(L)'
;MNSLLKHTAAVFCTIFFAAASLSFAGSKASKGSTEGTFAGIEQGDYAHFLIKDKKGQRESFFILRPDRSVQSYLDNGDELKGRKVRVFWEERNENIPEAGGKQQIKVVTKVEART
;
A
#
# COMPACT_ATOMS: atom_id res chain seq x y z
N MET A 1 -49.66 0.96 -4.76
CA MET A 1 -49.60 0.21 -3.50
C MET A 1 -48.68 -0.99 -3.69
N ASN A 2 -47.61 -1.06 -2.89
CA ASN A 2 -46.78 -2.21 -2.48
C ASN A 2 -46.03 -2.97 -3.61
N SER A 3 -44.71 -2.84 -3.80
CA SER A 3 -43.55 -3.18 -2.94
C SER A 3 -43.17 -4.67 -2.92
N LEU A 4 -41.84 -4.89 -2.93
CA LEU A 4 -41.03 -6.09 -2.64
C LEU A 4 -40.53 -6.91 -3.85
N LEU A 5 -39.25 -6.74 -4.21
CA LEU A 5 -38.05 -7.50 -3.73
C LEU A 5 -37.83 -8.73 -4.64
N LYS A 6 -36.68 -8.98 -5.27
CA LYS A 6 -35.34 -9.13 -4.69
C LYS A 6 -34.28 -8.96 -5.79
N HIS A 7 -33.29 -8.10 -5.56
CA HIS A 7 -32.04 -8.07 -6.30
C HIS A 7 -31.08 -9.08 -5.70
N THR A 8 -30.67 -10.09 -6.46
CA THR A 8 -29.51 -10.93 -6.15
C THR A 8 -28.39 -10.52 -7.09
N ALA A 9 -27.52 -9.64 -6.61
CA ALA A 9 -26.27 -9.30 -7.27
C ALA A 9 -25.27 -10.45 -7.03
N ALA A 10 -25.10 -11.32 -8.02
CA ALA A 10 -24.02 -12.30 -8.03
C ALA A 10 -22.75 -11.60 -8.54
N VAL A 11 -21.84 -11.34 -7.61
CA VAL A 11 -20.47 -10.87 -7.86
C VAL A 11 -19.73 -11.96 -8.64
N PHE A 12 -19.52 -11.74 -9.94
CA PHE A 12 -18.62 -12.55 -10.76
C PHE A 12 -17.28 -11.82 -10.87
N CYS A 13 -16.40 -12.06 -9.89
CA CYS A 13 -15.02 -11.60 -9.94
C CYS A 13 -14.22 -12.53 -10.86
N THR A 14 -14.16 -12.22 -12.15
CA THR A 14 -13.29 -12.94 -13.10
C THR A 14 -11.88 -12.40 -12.99
N ILE A 15 -11.06 -13.04 -12.16
CA ILE A 15 -9.63 -12.78 -12.05
C ILE A 15 -8.95 -13.43 -13.26
N PHE A 16 -8.54 -12.62 -14.24
CA PHE A 16 -7.63 -13.03 -15.31
C PHE A 16 -6.23 -13.22 -14.72
N PHE A 17 -5.83 -14.46 -14.46
CA PHE A 17 -4.43 -14.80 -14.17
C PHE A 17 -3.67 -14.96 -15.50
N ALA A 18 -3.02 -13.89 -15.94
CA ALA A 18 -1.99 -13.99 -16.98
C ALA A 18 -0.73 -14.61 -16.35
N ALA A 19 -0.40 -15.84 -16.75
CA ALA A 19 0.83 -16.51 -16.37
C ALA A 19 2.03 -15.80 -17.03
N ALA A 20 2.70 -14.91 -16.29
CA ALA A 20 3.97 -14.33 -16.68
C ALA A 20 5.12 -15.11 -16.02
N SER A 21 6.05 -15.58 -16.85
CA SER A 21 7.24 -16.34 -16.50
C SER A 21 8.07 -15.64 -15.43
N LEU A 22 8.19 -16.26 -14.25
CA LEU A 22 9.01 -15.77 -13.14
C LEU A 22 10.49 -16.11 -13.38
N SER A 23 11.23 -15.19 -14.01
CA SER A 23 12.69 -15.18 -13.93
C SER A 23 13.11 -14.60 -12.58
N PHE A 24 13.42 -15.46 -11.60
CA PHE A 24 13.95 -15.03 -10.31
C PHE A 24 15.45 -14.75 -10.41
N ALA A 25 15.81 -13.58 -10.96
CA ALA A 25 17.14 -13.03 -10.81
C ALA A 25 17.25 -12.40 -9.41
N GLY A 26 18.20 -12.88 -8.61
CA GLY A 26 18.46 -12.39 -7.25
C GLY A 26 18.59 -10.87 -7.23
N SER A 27 17.53 -10.21 -6.76
CA SER A 27 17.44 -8.76 -6.76
C SER A 27 18.09 -8.22 -5.49
N LYS A 28 19.15 -7.43 -5.68
CA LYS A 28 19.72 -6.58 -4.62
C LYS A 28 18.58 -5.73 -4.09
N ALA A 29 18.37 -5.70 -2.76
CA ALA A 29 17.30 -4.93 -2.13
C ALA A 29 17.32 -3.48 -2.65
N SER A 30 16.32 -3.12 -3.44
CA SER A 30 16.25 -1.81 -4.06
C SER A 30 15.72 -0.79 -3.05
N LYS A 31 16.18 0.45 -3.13
CA LYS A 31 15.73 1.55 -2.27
C LYS A 31 15.33 2.72 -3.14
N GLY A 32 14.33 3.47 -2.70
CA GLY A 32 13.83 4.61 -3.46
C GLY A 32 13.03 5.57 -2.61
N SER A 33 12.48 6.57 -3.28
CA SER A 33 11.52 7.48 -2.68
C SER A 33 10.43 7.85 -3.68
N THR A 34 9.19 7.93 -3.22
CA THR A 34 8.06 8.45 -3.99
C THR A 34 7.52 9.72 -3.36
N GLU A 35 7.28 10.75 -4.17
CA GLU A 35 6.55 11.95 -3.74
C GLU A 35 5.07 11.82 -4.08
N GLY A 36 4.22 12.22 -3.15
CA GLY A 36 2.78 12.22 -3.34
C GLY A 36 2.05 13.00 -2.27
N THR A 37 0.74 12.83 -2.25
CA THR A 37 -0.16 13.39 -1.25
C THR A 37 -0.61 12.27 -0.32
N PHE A 38 -0.43 12.45 0.99
CA PHE A 38 -0.84 11.45 1.97
C PHE A 38 -2.35 11.22 1.90
N ALA A 39 -2.74 9.96 1.70
CA ALA A 39 -4.13 9.55 1.53
C ALA A 39 -4.70 8.88 2.79
N GLY A 40 -3.84 8.38 3.69
CA GLY A 40 -4.22 7.76 4.95
C GLY A 40 -3.39 6.53 5.28
N ILE A 41 -3.77 5.88 6.39
CA ILE A 41 -3.29 4.54 6.76
C ILE A 41 -4.43 3.57 6.54
N GLU A 42 -4.16 2.48 5.84
CA GLU A 42 -5.09 1.35 5.74
C GLU A 42 -4.67 0.27 6.73
N GLN A 43 -5.64 -0.25 7.47
CA GLN A 43 -5.46 -1.30 8.46
C GLN A 43 -5.96 -2.63 7.88
N GLY A 44 -5.23 -3.70 8.16
CA GLY A 44 -5.50 -5.07 7.73
C GLY A 44 -4.52 -6.00 8.43
N ASP A 45 -4.16 -7.13 7.80
CA ASP A 45 -3.12 -8.02 8.34
C ASP A 45 -1.77 -7.30 8.47
N TYR A 46 -1.54 -6.34 7.58
CA TYR A 46 -0.43 -5.39 7.67
C TYR A 46 -0.95 -3.97 7.44
N ALA A 47 -0.46 -3.02 8.24
CA ALA A 47 -0.78 -1.61 8.05
C ALA A 47 -0.06 -1.06 6.81
N HIS A 48 -0.76 -0.28 6.00
CA HIS A 48 -0.26 0.28 4.75
C HIS A 48 -0.29 1.81 4.78
N PHE A 49 0.82 2.44 4.40
CA PHE A 49 0.93 3.88 4.20
C PHE A 49 0.48 4.22 2.78
N LEU A 50 -0.59 5.01 2.63
CA LEU A 50 -1.16 5.32 1.32
C LEU A 50 -0.78 6.73 0.87
N ILE A 51 -0.37 6.86 -0.39
CA ILE A 51 -0.22 8.15 -1.07
C ILE A 51 -0.98 8.16 -2.39
N LYS A 52 -1.33 9.36 -2.86
CA LYS A 52 -1.68 9.62 -4.26
C LYS A 52 -0.49 10.29 -4.93
N ASP A 53 0.00 9.71 -6.02
CA ASP A 53 1.08 10.30 -6.80
C ASP A 53 0.61 11.55 -7.58
N LYS A 54 1.52 12.16 -8.35
CA LYS A 54 1.20 13.35 -9.18
C LYS A 54 0.16 13.09 -10.27
N LYS A 55 -0.07 11.83 -10.64
CA LYS A 55 -1.08 11.39 -11.62
C LYS A 55 -2.40 10.98 -10.95
N GLY A 56 -2.50 11.12 -9.63
CA GLY A 56 -3.66 10.71 -8.83
C GLY A 56 -3.76 9.21 -8.60
N GLN A 57 -2.75 8.42 -9.00
CA GLN A 57 -2.71 6.98 -8.77
C GLN A 57 -2.39 6.69 -7.32
N ARG A 58 -3.05 5.69 -6.74
CA ARG A 58 -2.78 5.26 -5.36
C ARG A 58 -1.56 4.36 -5.33
N GLU A 59 -0.62 4.65 -4.45
CA GLU A 59 0.50 3.77 -4.12
C GLU A 59 0.45 3.47 -2.62
N SER A 60 0.78 2.21 -2.27
CA SER A 60 0.74 1.71 -0.89
C SER A 60 2.09 1.11 -0.50
N PHE A 61 2.52 1.36 0.73
CA PHE A 61 3.76 0.84 1.29
C PHE A 61 3.50 0.13 2.61
N PHE A 62 4.07 -1.05 2.80
CA PHE A 62 3.93 -1.83 4.03
C PHE A 62 4.60 -1.10 5.20
N ILE A 63 3.93 -1.10 6.36
CA ILE A 63 4.44 -0.58 7.63
C ILE A 63 4.76 -1.76 8.54
N LEU A 64 6.05 -2.14 8.61
CA LEU A 64 6.49 -3.27 9.44
C LEU A 64 7.37 -2.82 10.63
N ARG A 65 8.43 -2.08 10.33
CA ARG A 65 9.34 -1.49 11.34
C ARG A 65 9.74 -0.09 10.86
N PRO A 66 8.80 0.86 10.83
CA PRO A 66 9.08 2.18 10.32
C PRO A 66 9.97 2.98 11.28
N ASP A 67 10.66 3.98 10.73
CA ASP A 67 11.29 5.02 11.54
C ASP A 67 10.25 5.87 12.30
N ARG A 68 10.69 6.59 13.34
CA ARG A 68 9.86 7.49 14.15
C ARG A 68 9.09 8.51 13.29
N SER A 69 9.63 8.92 12.14
CA SER A 69 8.96 9.84 11.22
C SER A 69 7.58 9.37 10.71
N VAL A 70 7.31 8.06 10.73
CA VAL A 70 6.00 7.50 10.32
C VAL A 70 4.99 7.54 11.46
N GLN A 71 5.43 7.58 12.71
CA GLN A 71 4.58 7.47 13.90
C GLN A 71 3.49 8.56 13.94
N SER A 72 3.83 9.80 13.58
CA SER A 72 2.86 10.90 13.56
C SER A 72 1.69 10.65 12.60
N TYR A 73 1.90 9.91 11.52
CA TYR A 73 0.87 9.53 10.55
C TYR A 73 0.04 8.32 11.00
N LEU A 74 0.61 7.45 11.83
CA LEU A 74 -0.14 6.38 12.49
C LEU A 74 -1.08 6.97 13.56
N ASP A 75 -0.58 7.93 14.34
CA ASP A 75 -1.32 8.52 15.45
C ASP A 75 -2.36 9.56 14.99
N ASN A 76 -2.00 10.40 14.01
CA ASN A 76 -2.81 11.56 13.60
C ASN A 76 -3.19 11.49 12.11
N GLY A 77 -3.33 10.29 11.55
CA GLY A 77 -3.49 10.07 10.12
C GLY A 77 -4.61 10.91 9.47
N ASP A 78 -5.76 11.05 10.13
CA ASP A 78 -6.88 11.83 9.59
C ASP A 78 -6.57 13.32 9.44
N GLU A 79 -5.82 13.90 10.38
CA GLU A 79 -5.43 15.32 10.37
C GLU A 79 -4.33 15.64 9.34
N LEU A 80 -3.58 14.60 8.95
CA LEU A 80 -2.47 14.73 8.02
C LEU A 80 -2.88 14.43 6.57
N LYS A 81 -4.09 13.93 6.31
CA LYS A 81 -4.61 13.66 4.96
C LYS A 81 -4.51 14.91 4.09
N GLY A 82 -4.13 14.73 2.83
CA GLY A 82 -3.98 15.82 1.88
C GLY A 82 -2.63 16.54 1.94
N ARG A 83 -1.76 16.25 2.92
CA ARG A 83 -0.41 16.83 2.99
C ARG A 83 0.51 16.20 1.96
N LYS A 84 1.36 17.03 1.33
CA LYS A 84 2.42 16.53 0.45
C LYS A 84 3.49 15.86 1.28
N VAL A 85 3.93 14.69 0.85
CA VAL A 85 4.92 13.88 1.53
C VAL A 85 5.90 13.27 0.52
N ARG A 86 7.10 12.97 1.00
CA ARG A 86 8.05 12.08 0.33
C ARG A 86 8.20 10.83 1.20
N VAL A 87 7.85 9.69 0.63
CA VAL A 87 7.95 8.38 1.28
C VAL A 87 9.21 7.70 0.79
N PHE A 88 10.13 7.39 1.70
CA PHE A 88 11.30 6.58 1.42
C PHE A 88 10.97 5.13 1.70
N TRP A 89 11.33 4.25 0.77
CA TRP A 89 10.98 2.84 0.83
C TRP A 89 12.15 1.96 0.42
N GLU A 90 12.08 0.71 0.84
CA GLU A 90 12.97 -0.33 0.36
C GLU A 90 12.17 -1.58 0.00
N GLU A 91 12.60 -2.24 -1.07
CA GLU A 91 12.07 -3.54 -1.46
C GLU A 91 12.69 -4.63 -0.58
N ARG A 92 11.83 -5.41 0.06
CA ARG A 92 12.22 -6.55 0.89
C ARG A 92 11.55 -7.81 0.37
N ASN A 93 12.30 -8.92 0.39
CA ASN A 93 11.72 -10.25 0.28
C ASN A 93 11.29 -10.69 1.68
N GLU A 94 10.01 -10.54 1.98
CA GLU A 94 9.43 -10.90 3.28
C GLU A 94 8.56 -12.14 3.12
N ASN A 95 8.54 -13.01 4.14
CA ASN A 95 7.60 -14.10 4.16
C ASN A 95 6.25 -13.57 4.65
N ILE A 96 5.27 -13.54 3.75
CA ILE A 96 3.90 -13.09 4.03
C ILE A 96 3.00 -14.32 3.92
N PRO A 97 2.73 -15.05 5.03
CA PRO A 97 1.98 -16.32 4.99
C PRO A 97 0.61 -16.17 4.32
N GLU A 98 -0.08 -15.07 4.60
CA GLU A 98 -1.39 -14.73 4.03
C GLU A 98 -1.35 -14.56 2.49
N ALA A 99 -0.17 -14.26 1.93
CA ALA A 99 0.06 -14.14 0.49
C ALA A 99 0.71 -15.40 -0.12
N GLY A 100 0.68 -16.53 0.59
CA GLY A 100 1.20 -17.81 0.12
C GLY A 100 2.74 -17.93 0.16
N GLY A 101 3.43 -17.10 0.93
CA GLY A 101 4.87 -17.26 1.20
C GLY A 101 5.71 -16.01 0.92
N LYS A 102 6.92 -16.21 0.39
CA LYS A 102 7.88 -15.11 0.16
C LYS A 102 7.40 -14.18 -0.96
N GLN A 103 7.26 -12.90 -0.63
CA GLN A 103 6.85 -11.85 -1.55
C GLN A 103 7.86 -10.70 -1.52
N GLN A 104 8.09 -10.08 -2.69
CA GLN A 104 8.80 -8.82 -2.77
C GLN A 104 7.81 -7.69 -2.49
N ILE A 105 8.03 -6.95 -1.41
CA ILE A 105 7.15 -5.87 -0.95
C ILE A 105 7.93 -4.57 -0.79
N LYS A 106 7.27 -3.43 -0.99
CA LYS A 106 7.84 -2.12 -0.64
C LYS A 106 7.49 -1.77 0.81
N VAL A 107 8.50 -1.63 1.64
CA VAL A 107 8.35 -1.27 3.06
C VAL A 107 8.72 0.18 3.25
N VAL A 108 7.87 0.96 3.91
CA VAL A 108 8.21 2.34 4.26
C VAL A 108 9.32 2.35 5.32
N THR A 109 10.32 3.18 5.07
CA THR A 109 11.47 3.35 5.98
C THR A 109 11.46 4.71 6.65
N LYS A 110 11.06 5.77 5.93
CA LYS A 110 11.01 7.15 6.43
C LYS A 110 9.95 7.94 5.68
N VAL A 111 9.34 8.92 6.33
CA VAL A 111 8.45 9.90 5.68
C VAL A 111 8.94 11.31 5.98
N GLU A 112 8.98 12.15 4.95
CA GLU A 112 9.28 13.58 5.06
C GLU A 112 8.08 14.39 4.59
N ALA A 113 7.64 15.35 5.41
CA ALA A 113 6.67 16.34 4.96
C ALA A 113 7.29 17.24 3.89
N ARG A 114 6.50 17.61 2.88
CA ARG A 114 6.89 18.58 1.85
C ARG A 114 5.98 19.79 1.96
N THR A 115 6.57 20.94 2.25
CA THR A 115 5.91 22.26 2.17
C THR A 115 5.74 22.70 0.73
#